data_AF-A0A6P2BSR5-F1
#
_entry.id   AF-A0A6P2BSR5-F1
#
_cell.length_a   1.000
_cell.length_b   1.000
_cell.length_c   1.000
_cell.angle_alpha   90.00
_cell.angle_beta   90.00
_cell.angle_gamma   90.00
#
_symmetry.space_group_name_H-M   'P 1'
#
loop_
_entity.id
_entity.type
_entity.pdbx_description
1 polymer ?
#
loop_
_entity_poly.entity_id
_entity_poly.type
_entity_poly.pdbx_seq_one_letter_code
_entity_poly.pdbx_strand_id
1 'polypeptide(L)'
;MANTSASVLEEMFSDARDSRERGDRFEALKSAFDESITRHDKRIDAFIPAARRANPDAPVGIIKNAGPGAPRRTAALEAAIERINTVSKGLDGTAADELKADLAALQALKSDLSKDISTTVPGNLHPYDLEGPAKQLVPRFTPLRNDIPRQKGIGTAREYRRILGYTNTGMGGVADQTPFFNSETALNGGSTTGLPSFGALQLIRGQKISYAMDVHTVPYMEMSLSASTGWKAQFANLGFENNRALDQMALLWAHLIGEEKAILWGRGGAPYAGAVAAPSGTPTLASGGTAIGSGFGTTAFVKVTSYTGMGESLPSTEATNASLTAGQALVITLPGGAVSGALAYGVYASTTTGTETFQGYFLPQAGGTNAGKLVVSNYVTGGRVVPAADGSFNANAYDGLITTLISGGSGPSGGAGYVGFFPTLYASAASGASVYGGPGYAGTNVGDAPWQNMFAAMYANNYADPEEAWVTAVQRRQFADWVRSSTTGASAYRITMGQSEFDGSTTVGGYVSGMANESSPTDRIVDLRVHPYMPSGVSFARTRHLPIPDSGIGETNVITEVQGYMSVDWPEMQFTYDSSTYWYGTLLHYAPAWSGIIYGLQ
;
A
#
# COMPACT_ATOMS: atom_id res chain seq x y z
N MET A 1 -64.72 -55.07 34.40
CA MET A 1 -63.91 -53.84 34.35
C MET A 1 -64.50 -52.90 33.31
N ALA A 2 -64.50 -51.60 33.63
CA ALA A 2 -64.57 -50.45 32.72
C ALA A 2 -65.85 -50.24 31.89
N ASN A 3 -66.61 -49.17 32.20
CA ASN A 3 -67.10 -48.18 31.20
C ASN A 3 -68.08 -47.12 31.76
N THR A 4 -67.89 -46.62 32.99
CA THR A 4 -68.61 -45.41 33.46
C THR A 4 -67.76 -44.14 33.41
N SER A 5 -66.46 -44.23 33.08
CA SER A 5 -65.57 -43.07 33.01
C SER A 5 -65.49 -42.42 31.62
N ALA A 6 -66.08 -43.04 30.58
CA ALA A 6 -65.99 -42.53 29.21
C ALA A 6 -67.05 -41.45 28.88
N SER A 7 -68.24 -41.47 29.49
CA SER A 7 -69.33 -40.56 29.06
C SER A 7 -69.18 -39.11 29.52
N VAL A 8 -68.53 -38.86 30.66
CA VAL A 8 -68.37 -37.49 31.19
C VAL A 8 -67.33 -36.70 30.38
N LEU A 9 -66.31 -37.38 29.84
CA LEU A 9 -65.27 -36.74 29.04
C LEU A 9 -65.77 -36.31 27.65
N GLU A 10 -66.70 -37.06 27.05
CA GLU A 10 -67.33 -36.67 25.79
C GLU A 10 -68.24 -35.45 25.96
N GLU A 11 -68.90 -35.31 27.11
CA GLU A 11 -69.79 -34.19 27.41
C GLU A 11 -69.01 -32.89 27.69
N MET A 12 -67.90 -32.97 28.43
CA MET A 12 -67.06 -31.81 28.80
C MET A 12 -66.32 -31.15 27.62
N PHE A 13 -66.08 -31.89 26.53
CA PHE A 13 -65.41 -31.37 25.33
C PHE A 13 -66.27 -31.46 24.08
N SER A 14 -67.59 -31.58 24.25
CA SER A 14 -68.58 -31.65 23.16
C SER A 14 -68.56 -30.41 22.25
N ASP A 15 -68.13 -29.27 22.77
CA ASP A 15 -68.08 -27.97 22.07
C ASP A 15 -66.80 -27.74 21.25
N ALA A 16 -65.85 -28.68 21.25
CA ALA A 16 -64.62 -28.55 20.48
C ALA A 16 -64.82 -29.00 19.03
N ARG A 17 -64.30 -28.21 18.09
CA ARG A 17 -64.68 -28.32 16.67
C ARG A 17 -64.06 -29.52 15.96
N ASP A 18 -62.91 -30.00 16.46
CA ASP A 18 -62.24 -31.16 15.93
C ASP A 18 -61.55 -31.98 17.04
N SER A 19 -60.99 -33.13 16.67
CA SER A 19 -60.29 -34.03 17.60
C SER A 19 -58.97 -33.47 18.11
N ARG A 20 -58.36 -32.49 17.42
CA ARG A 20 -57.09 -31.88 17.81
C ARG A 20 -57.30 -30.85 18.92
N GLU A 21 -58.32 -30.00 18.77
CA GLU A 21 -58.75 -29.03 19.78
C GLU A 21 -59.25 -29.73 21.06
N ARG A 22 -59.90 -30.90 20.94
CA ARG A 22 -60.23 -31.74 22.11
C ARG A 22 -59.00 -32.26 22.83
N GLY A 23 -57.97 -32.68 22.09
CA GLY A 23 -56.69 -33.12 22.65
C GLY A 23 -55.96 -32.01 23.40
N ASP A 24 -55.87 -30.81 22.80
CA ASP A 24 -55.18 -29.67 23.42
C ASP A 24 -55.91 -29.18 24.69
N ARG A 25 -57.25 -29.19 24.69
CA ARG A 25 -58.05 -28.83 25.88
C ARG A 25 -57.98 -29.88 26.98
N PHE A 26 -57.87 -31.16 26.62
CA PHE A 26 -57.68 -32.24 27.60
C PHE A 26 -56.31 -32.17 28.28
N GLU A 27 -55.23 -31.92 27.53
CA GLU A 27 -53.89 -31.73 28.11
C GLU A 27 -53.80 -30.45 28.96
N ALA A 28 -54.49 -29.37 28.58
CA ALA A 28 -54.58 -28.16 29.40
C ALA A 28 -55.33 -28.40 30.73
N LEU A 29 -56.44 -29.16 30.70
CA LEU A 29 -57.19 -29.54 31.90
C LEU A 29 -56.34 -30.40 32.84
N LYS A 30 -55.63 -31.38 32.28
CA LYS A 30 -54.72 -32.26 33.02
C LYS A 30 -53.58 -31.49 33.68
N SER A 31 -52.95 -30.56 32.96
CA SER A 31 -51.90 -29.69 33.51
C SER A 31 -52.43 -28.78 34.64
N ALA A 32 -53.64 -28.24 34.51
CA ALA A 32 -54.26 -27.42 35.55
C ALA A 32 -54.63 -28.24 36.82
N PHE A 33 -55.05 -29.50 36.63
CA PHE A 33 -55.35 -30.40 37.74
C PHE A 33 -54.07 -30.83 38.48
N ASP A 34 -53.00 -31.17 37.77
CA ASP A 34 -51.70 -31.50 38.38
C ASP A 34 -51.11 -30.31 39.15
N GLU A 35 -51.26 -29.09 38.62
CA GLU A 35 -50.83 -27.88 39.31
C GLU A 35 -51.68 -27.56 40.55
N SER A 36 -52.97 -27.89 40.52
CA SER A 36 -53.88 -27.76 41.67
C SER A 36 -53.55 -28.77 42.79
N ILE A 37 -53.33 -30.04 42.43
CA ILE A 37 -52.94 -31.10 43.37
C ILE A 37 -51.57 -30.79 43.98
N THR A 38 -50.61 -30.35 43.17
CA THR A 38 -49.28 -29.96 43.65
C THR A 38 -49.33 -28.76 44.61
N ARG A 39 -50.26 -27.82 44.42
CA ARG A 39 -50.47 -26.67 45.32
C ARG A 39 -51.19 -27.05 46.62
N HIS A 40 -52.13 -27.98 46.54
CA HIS A 40 -52.81 -28.58 47.69
C HIS A 40 -51.84 -29.40 48.56
N ASP A 41 -51.02 -30.27 47.94
CA ASP A 41 -50.04 -31.11 48.66
C ASP A 41 -48.93 -30.27 49.31
N LYS A 42 -48.62 -29.10 48.74
CA LYS A 42 -47.70 -28.11 49.33
C LYS A 42 -48.35 -27.19 50.37
N ARG A 43 -49.65 -27.35 50.67
CA ARG A 43 -50.45 -26.53 51.62
C ARG A 43 -50.36 -25.01 51.40
N ILE A 44 -50.34 -24.56 50.15
CA ILE A 44 -50.15 -23.15 49.79
C ILE A 44 -51.48 -22.35 49.81
N ASP A 45 -52.63 -23.03 49.67
CA ASP A 45 -53.95 -22.40 49.62
C ASP A 45 -54.86 -22.94 50.75
N ALA A 46 -55.57 -22.05 51.47
CA ALA A 46 -56.50 -22.40 52.54
C ALA A 46 -57.92 -21.87 52.25
N PHE A 47 -58.94 -22.68 52.58
CA PHE A 47 -60.36 -22.34 52.41
C PHE A 47 -60.94 -21.84 53.75
N ILE A 48 -61.46 -20.61 53.77
CA ILE A 48 -62.12 -20.04 54.96
C ILE A 48 -63.64 -20.01 54.73
N PRO A 49 -64.42 -20.88 55.39
CA PRO A 49 -65.88 -20.83 55.35
C PRO A 49 -66.42 -19.67 56.21
N ALA A 50 -67.39 -18.93 55.66
CA ALA A 50 -67.98 -17.73 56.26
C ALA A 50 -68.69 -17.98 57.62
N ALA A 51 -68.32 -17.23 58.65
CA ALA A 51 -69.15 -17.00 59.84
C ALA A 51 -69.28 -15.49 60.10
N ARG A 52 -70.35 -14.91 59.55
CA ARG A 52 -70.61 -13.48 59.37
C ARG A 52 -71.08 -12.73 60.64
N ARG A 53 -70.58 -13.09 61.83
CA ARG A 53 -71.04 -12.48 63.10
C ARG A 53 -70.07 -11.50 63.77
N ALA A 54 -68.79 -11.50 63.40
CA ALA A 54 -67.80 -10.68 64.10
C ALA A 54 -67.14 -9.57 63.26
N ASN A 55 -67.20 -9.63 61.92
CA ASN A 55 -66.66 -8.58 61.06
C ASN A 55 -67.35 -8.58 59.68
N PRO A 56 -68.10 -7.52 59.30
CA PRO A 56 -68.77 -7.42 58.00
C PRO A 56 -67.83 -7.39 56.79
N ASP A 57 -66.55 -7.05 56.99
CA ASP A 57 -65.58 -6.80 55.91
C ASP A 57 -64.58 -7.95 55.69
N ALA A 58 -64.79 -9.12 56.29
CA ALA A 58 -63.89 -10.26 56.10
C ALA A 58 -64.06 -10.91 54.69
N PRO A 59 -62.99 -11.10 53.90
CA PRO A 59 -63.06 -11.75 52.60
C PRO A 59 -63.44 -13.24 52.75
N VAL A 60 -64.38 -13.70 51.95
CA VAL A 60 -64.83 -15.10 51.90
C VAL A 60 -64.31 -15.73 50.61
N GLY A 61 -63.47 -16.77 50.70
CA GLY A 61 -62.89 -17.45 49.54
C GLY A 61 -61.52 -18.08 49.79
N ILE A 62 -60.91 -18.63 48.73
CA ILE A 62 -59.54 -19.18 48.74
C ILE A 62 -58.54 -18.02 48.80
N ILE A 63 -57.72 -17.98 49.86
CA ILE A 63 -56.67 -16.97 50.01
C ILE A 63 -55.32 -17.63 49.70
N LYS A 64 -54.54 -17.02 48.80
CA LYS A 64 -53.14 -17.38 48.55
C LYS A 64 -52.31 -16.94 49.74
N ASN A 65 -51.73 -17.87 50.49
CA ASN A 65 -50.82 -17.51 51.58
C ASN A 65 -49.43 -17.17 51.05
N ALA A 66 -49.00 -15.93 51.26
CA ALA A 66 -47.61 -15.52 51.19
C ALA A 66 -46.92 -15.80 52.54
N GLY A 67 -46.26 -16.95 52.69
CA GLY A 67 -45.44 -17.31 53.87
C GLY A 67 -46.23 -17.45 55.18
N PRO A 68 -45.64 -17.84 56.33
CA PRO A 68 -44.21 -17.93 56.66
C PRO A 68 -43.76 -19.33 57.19
N GLY A 69 -42.49 -19.71 56.96
CA GLY A 69 -41.83 -20.71 57.81
C GLY A 69 -41.54 -22.12 57.25
N ALA A 70 -40.95 -22.23 56.05
CA ALA A 70 -40.17 -23.42 55.67
C ALA A 70 -38.72 -23.02 55.31
N PRO A 71 -37.73 -23.34 56.15
CA PRO A 71 -36.36 -22.85 56.04
C PRO A 71 -35.51 -23.71 55.12
N ARG A 72 -34.76 -23.10 54.20
CA ARG A 72 -33.50 -23.66 53.65
C ARG A 72 -32.46 -22.57 53.44
N ARG A 73 -31.91 -22.12 54.57
CA ARG A 73 -30.51 -21.62 54.79
C ARG A 73 -30.27 -21.18 56.25
N THR A 74 -31.32 -21.08 57.08
CA THR A 74 -31.25 -20.60 58.48
C THR A 74 -30.93 -21.67 59.54
N ALA A 75 -31.09 -22.97 59.30
CA ALA A 75 -30.81 -23.97 60.35
C ALA A 75 -29.32 -24.05 60.76
N ALA A 76 -28.40 -23.80 59.82
CA ALA A 76 -26.97 -23.67 60.14
C ALA A 76 -26.64 -22.33 60.83
N LEU A 77 -27.47 -21.31 60.60
CA LEU A 77 -27.38 -19.99 61.24
C LEU A 77 -27.94 -20.04 62.67
N GLU A 78 -29.05 -20.75 62.90
CA GLU A 78 -29.66 -20.94 64.22
C GLU A 78 -28.79 -21.81 65.12
N ALA A 79 -28.15 -22.87 64.61
CA ALA A 79 -27.15 -23.64 65.35
C ALA A 79 -25.85 -22.86 65.63
N ALA A 80 -25.58 -21.78 64.88
CA ALA A 80 -24.50 -20.85 65.17
C ALA A 80 -24.93 -19.77 66.17
N ILE A 81 -26.17 -19.26 66.07
CA ILE A 81 -26.78 -18.31 67.01
C ILE A 81 -26.94 -18.95 68.39
N GLU A 82 -27.29 -20.23 68.48
CA GLU A 82 -27.39 -20.94 69.76
C GLU A 82 -26.01 -21.16 70.39
N ARG A 83 -24.99 -21.49 69.58
CA ARG A 83 -23.59 -21.50 70.04
C ARG A 83 -23.11 -20.13 70.53
N ILE A 84 -23.43 -19.06 69.81
CA ILE A 84 -23.16 -17.66 70.20
C ILE A 84 -23.90 -17.30 71.50
N ASN A 85 -25.12 -17.78 71.71
CA ASN A 85 -25.89 -17.54 72.94
C ASN A 85 -25.31 -18.29 74.15
N THR A 86 -24.73 -19.48 73.98
CA THR A 86 -23.96 -20.16 75.05
C THR A 86 -22.66 -19.45 75.40
N VAL A 87 -21.96 -18.88 74.40
CA VAL A 87 -20.77 -18.04 74.63
C VAL A 87 -21.18 -16.72 75.31
N SER A 88 -22.28 -16.10 74.88
CA SER A 88 -22.82 -14.86 75.43
C SER A 88 -23.36 -14.97 76.87
N LYS A 89 -23.69 -16.18 77.34
CA LYS A 89 -24.17 -16.40 78.73
C LYS A 89 -23.04 -16.68 79.74
N GLY A 90 -21.79 -16.83 79.28
CA GLY A 90 -20.62 -17.06 80.13
C GLY A 90 -19.60 -15.91 80.15
N LEU A 91 -19.77 -14.87 79.35
CA LEU A 91 -18.87 -13.71 79.30
C LEU A 91 -19.40 -12.59 80.20
N ASP A 92 -18.57 -12.08 81.11
CA ASP A 92 -18.89 -10.84 81.84
C ASP A 92 -19.04 -9.66 80.86
N GLY A 93 -19.73 -8.60 81.27
CA GLY A 93 -20.08 -7.48 80.41
C GLY A 93 -18.88 -6.78 79.74
N THR A 94 -17.69 -6.91 80.31
CA THR A 94 -16.42 -6.37 79.78
C THR A 94 -15.86 -7.28 78.69
N ALA A 95 -15.81 -8.59 78.92
CA ALA A 95 -15.35 -9.57 77.94
C ALA A 95 -16.26 -9.64 76.70
N ALA A 96 -17.56 -9.42 76.87
CA ALA A 96 -18.52 -9.38 75.76
C ALA A 96 -18.32 -8.17 74.84
N ASP A 97 -17.82 -7.06 75.37
CA ASP A 97 -17.55 -5.86 74.59
C ASP A 97 -16.16 -5.91 73.91
N GLU A 98 -15.17 -6.54 74.54
CA GLU A 98 -13.89 -6.88 73.89
C GLU A 98 -14.08 -7.87 72.73
N LEU A 99 -14.91 -8.92 72.91
CA LEU A 99 -15.20 -9.88 71.84
C LEU A 99 -15.98 -9.23 70.69
N LYS A 100 -16.84 -8.25 70.95
CA LYS A 100 -17.51 -7.47 69.91
C LYS A 100 -16.52 -6.54 69.18
N ALA A 101 -15.55 -5.97 69.90
CA ALA A 101 -14.49 -5.16 69.30
C ALA A 101 -13.56 -6.02 68.41
N ASP A 102 -13.18 -7.22 68.87
CA ASP A 102 -12.39 -8.18 68.11
C ASP A 102 -13.16 -8.77 66.93
N LEU A 103 -14.47 -9.01 67.08
CA LEU A 103 -15.33 -9.44 65.97
C LEU A 103 -15.49 -8.32 64.95
N ALA A 104 -15.60 -7.07 65.38
CA ALA A 104 -15.62 -5.91 64.49
C ALA A 104 -14.27 -5.74 63.77
N ALA A 105 -13.15 -5.97 64.46
CA ALA A 105 -11.81 -5.98 63.87
C ALA A 105 -11.63 -7.14 62.87
N LEU A 106 -12.10 -8.35 63.19
CA LEU A 106 -12.10 -9.50 62.28
C LEU A 106 -13.04 -9.33 61.09
N GLN A 107 -14.18 -8.65 61.26
CA GLN A 107 -15.09 -8.30 60.17
C GLN A 107 -14.50 -7.21 59.28
N ALA A 108 -13.76 -6.25 59.84
CA ALA A 108 -12.97 -5.29 59.08
C ALA A 108 -11.85 -5.99 58.30
N LEU A 109 -11.14 -6.94 58.93
CA LEU A 109 -10.09 -7.73 58.29
C LEU A 109 -10.64 -8.68 57.20
N LYS A 110 -11.82 -9.29 57.40
CA LYS A 110 -12.53 -10.06 56.37
C LYS A 110 -13.07 -9.18 55.24
N SER A 111 -13.50 -7.97 55.55
CA SER A 111 -13.91 -6.97 54.57
C SER A 111 -12.72 -6.54 53.70
N ASP A 112 -11.54 -6.35 54.29
CA ASP A 112 -10.30 -6.08 53.55
C ASP A 112 -9.82 -7.31 52.76
N LEU A 113 -9.93 -8.53 53.30
CA LEU A 113 -9.62 -9.76 52.56
C LEU A 113 -10.61 -10.03 51.40
N SER A 114 -11.87 -9.62 51.55
CA SER A 114 -12.87 -9.69 50.46
C SER A 114 -12.72 -8.58 49.41
N LYS A 115 -11.98 -7.52 49.73
CA LYS A 115 -11.55 -6.49 48.78
C LYS A 115 -10.33 -6.91 47.97
N ASP A 116 -9.68 -8.03 48.30
CA ASP A 116 -8.42 -8.43 47.68
C ASP A 116 -8.54 -9.53 46.59
N ILE A 117 -9.76 -9.89 46.15
CA ILE A 117 -10.03 -10.55 44.86
C ILE A 117 -11.45 -10.14 44.42
N SER A 118 -11.55 -8.99 43.75
CA SER A 118 -12.78 -8.53 43.09
C SER A 118 -12.42 -7.93 41.74
N THR A 119 -12.97 -8.51 40.68
CA THR A 119 -12.73 -8.20 39.26
C THR A 119 -13.32 -6.86 38.79
N THR A 120 -13.57 -5.92 39.70
CA THR A 120 -14.35 -4.70 39.42
C THR A 120 -13.66 -3.39 39.82
N VAL A 121 -12.33 -3.40 39.98
CA VAL A 121 -11.40 -2.26 39.92
C VAL A 121 -10.07 -2.81 39.35
N PRO A 122 -9.42 -2.14 38.37
CA PRO A 122 -9.03 -2.75 37.09
C PRO A 122 -8.19 -4.04 37.19
N GLY A 123 -8.75 -5.15 36.71
CA GLY A 123 -8.25 -5.88 35.53
C GLY A 123 -6.84 -6.46 35.49
N ASN A 124 -5.92 -6.26 36.44
CA ASN A 124 -4.50 -6.57 36.19
C ASN A 124 -4.04 -8.01 36.50
N LEU A 125 -4.98 -8.96 36.57
CA LEU A 125 -4.73 -10.33 36.14
C LEU A 125 -5.48 -10.50 34.82
N HIS A 126 -5.05 -9.76 33.80
CA HIS A 126 -5.32 -10.18 32.44
C HIS A 126 -4.54 -11.50 32.26
N PRO A 127 -5.19 -12.66 32.06
CA PRO A 127 -4.55 -13.67 31.23
C PRO A 127 -4.31 -12.97 29.89
N TYR A 128 -3.12 -12.40 29.71
CA TYR A 128 -2.72 -11.84 28.44
C TYR A 128 -2.71 -13.01 27.46
N ASP A 129 -3.62 -12.99 26.49
CA ASP A 129 -3.44 -13.82 25.32
C ASP A 129 -2.18 -13.31 24.60
N LEU A 130 -1.16 -14.15 24.58
CA LEU A 130 0.13 -13.87 23.94
C LEU A 130 0.10 -14.26 22.46
N GLU A 131 -0.98 -13.94 21.76
CA GLU A 131 -0.86 -13.59 20.34
C GLU A 131 -0.02 -12.30 20.15
N GLY A 132 0.28 -11.59 21.25
CA GLY A 132 0.97 -10.29 21.34
C GLY A 132 2.36 -10.14 20.69
N PRO A 133 3.24 -11.16 20.61
CA PRO A 133 4.41 -11.13 19.72
C PRO A 133 4.16 -11.81 18.35
N ALA A 134 3.02 -12.47 18.16
CA ALA A 134 3.02 -13.74 17.45
C ALA A 134 2.94 -13.69 15.92
N LYS A 135 2.62 -12.57 15.25
CA LYS A 135 2.58 -12.54 13.77
C LYS A 135 2.99 -11.20 13.19
N GLN A 136 4.23 -11.13 12.69
CA GLN A 136 4.66 -10.05 11.82
C GLN A 136 4.06 -10.25 10.43
N LEU A 137 2.86 -9.71 10.23
CA LEU A 137 2.13 -9.78 8.95
C LEU A 137 2.52 -8.67 7.96
N VAL A 138 3.57 -7.90 8.26
CA VAL A 138 4.04 -6.83 7.39
C VAL A 138 4.81 -7.44 6.22
N PRO A 139 4.38 -7.23 4.96
CA PRO A 139 5.10 -7.74 3.80
C PRO A 139 6.47 -7.06 3.68
N ARG A 140 7.53 -7.87 3.53
CA ARG A 140 8.94 -7.42 3.45
C ARG A 140 9.50 -7.71 2.07
N PHE A 141 8.98 -7.03 1.06
CA PHE A 141 9.42 -7.19 -0.32
C PHE A 141 10.43 -6.10 -0.68
N THR A 142 11.69 -6.50 -0.89
CA THR A 142 12.78 -5.62 -1.36
C THR A 142 13.52 -6.26 -2.54
N PRO A 143 12.83 -6.54 -3.67
CA PRO A 143 13.42 -7.29 -4.77
C PRO A 143 14.57 -6.54 -5.48
N LEU A 144 14.51 -5.22 -5.65
CA LEU A 144 15.58 -4.46 -6.33
C LEU A 144 16.83 -4.37 -5.47
N ARG A 145 16.67 -4.09 -4.18
CA ARG A 145 17.77 -4.08 -3.21
C ARG A 145 18.52 -5.40 -3.16
N ASN A 146 17.80 -6.52 -3.24
CA ASN A 146 18.41 -7.85 -3.19
C ASN A 146 19.07 -8.25 -4.51
N ASP A 147 18.67 -7.62 -5.61
CA ASP A 147 19.17 -7.90 -6.96
C ASP A 147 20.35 -7.01 -7.37
N ILE A 148 20.37 -5.75 -6.94
CA ILE A 148 21.44 -4.80 -7.28
C ILE A 148 22.70 -5.11 -6.45
N PRO A 149 23.86 -5.29 -7.10
CA PRO A 149 25.10 -5.58 -6.40
C PRO A 149 25.56 -4.38 -5.56
N ARG A 150 26.17 -4.70 -4.41
CA ARG A 150 26.80 -3.72 -3.52
C ARG A 150 28.30 -3.73 -3.68
N GLN A 151 28.90 -2.56 -3.82
CA GLN A 151 30.34 -2.34 -3.90
C GLN A 151 30.82 -1.44 -2.78
N LYS A 152 32.08 -1.63 -2.38
CA LYS A 152 32.71 -0.81 -1.35
C LYS A 152 33.06 0.58 -1.89
N GLY A 153 32.55 1.61 -1.24
CA GLY A 153 32.88 3.01 -1.45
C GLY A 153 34.05 3.47 -0.59
N ILE A 154 34.69 4.57 -1.01
CA ILE A 154 35.76 5.27 -0.28
C ILE A 154 35.57 6.77 -0.49
N GLY A 155 35.78 7.57 0.56
CA GLY A 155 35.68 9.02 0.50
C GLY A 155 34.23 9.52 0.60
N THR A 156 33.97 10.70 0.05
CA THR A 156 32.66 11.39 0.10
C THR A 156 31.86 11.30 -1.20
N ALA A 157 32.50 10.83 -2.28
CA ALA A 157 31.87 10.66 -3.59
C ALA A 157 32.54 9.52 -4.35
N ARG A 158 31.83 8.97 -5.34
CA ARG A 158 32.39 8.09 -6.36
C ARG A 158 32.63 8.87 -7.63
N GLU A 159 33.88 8.86 -8.09
CA GLU A 159 34.26 9.50 -9.34
C GLU A 159 34.59 8.43 -10.39
N TYR A 160 34.10 8.64 -11.60
CA TYR A 160 34.41 7.77 -12.73
C TYR A 160 34.33 8.54 -14.04
N ARG A 161 34.99 8.01 -15.06
CA ARG A 161 34.96 8.54 -16.42
C ARG A 161 34.41 7.49 -17.35
N ARG A 162 33.61 7.90 -18.33
CA ARG A 162 33.13 6.99 -19.37
C ARG A 162 33.56 7.48 -20.73
N ILE A 163 33.83 6.53 -21.60
CA ILE A 163 33.99 6.78 -23.02
C ILE A 163 32.61 6.52 -23.64
N LEU A 164 32.00 7.56 -24.19
CA LEU A 164 30.66 7.51 -24.77
C LEU A 164 30.66 7.04 -26.22
N GLY A 165 31.80 7.16 -26.90
CA GLY A 165 31.98 6.74 -28.27
C GLY A 165 33.37 7.05 -28.79
N TYR A 166 33.72 6.40 -29.90
CA TYR A 166 34.91 6.71 -30.67
C TYR A 166 34.56 6.66 -32.16
N THR A 167 35.47 7.15 -33.01
CA THR A 167 35.26 7.17 -34.46
C THR A 167 34.77 5.80 -34.97
N ASN A 168 33.71 5.80 -35.79
CA ASN A 168 33.05 4.61 -36.37
C ASN A 168 32.16 3.79 -35.42
N THR A 169 31.90 4.22 -34.18
CA THR A 169 30.93 3.53 -33.32
C THR A 169 29.48 3.98 -33.55
N GLY A 170 29.26 5.08 -34.28
CA GLY A 170 27.93 5.70 -34.38
C GLY A 170 27.37 6.24 -33.06
N MET A 171 28.22 6.41 -32.03
CA MET A 171 27.82 6.79 -30.67
C MET A 171 28.61 8.01 -30.16
N GLY A 172 28.06 8.71 -29.16
CA GLY A 172 28.74 9.83 -28.49
C GLY A 172 28.94 11.08 -29.37
N GLY A 173 28.23 11.18 -30.51
CA GLY A 173 28.36 12.30 -31.46
C GLY A 173 29.70 12.34 -32.20
N VAL A 174 30.49 11.27 -32.16
CA VAL A 174 31.76 11.17 -32.89
C VAL A 174 31.47 10.75 -34.33
N ALA A 175 31.93 11.54 -35.30
CA ALA A 175 31.70 11.26 -36.71
C ALA A 175 32.42 9.99 -37.18
N ASP A 176 31.76 9.29 -38.11
CA ASP A 176 32.37 8.18 -38.84
C ASP A 176 33.41 8.71 -39.83
N GLN A 177 34.50 7.97 -39.95
CA GLN A 177 35.64 8.24 -40.81
C GLN A 177 36.00 7.00 -41.62
N THR A 178 36.36 7.21 -42.88
CA THR A 178 36.78 6.13 -43.75
C THR A 178 38.16 5.61 -43.33
N PRO A 179 38.36 4.30 -43.13
CA PRO A 179 39.66 3.75 -42.75
C PRO A 179 40.67 3.73 -43.91
N PHE A 180 40.21 3.93 -45.15
CA PHE A 180 41.03 3.83 -46.34
C PHE A 180 41.90 5.07 -46.53
N PHE A 181 43.20 4.85 -46.74
CA PHE A 181 44.16 5.89 -47.07
C PHE A 181 45.17 5.35 -48.10
N ASN A 182 45.79 6.25 -48.87
CA ASN A 182 46.88 5.91 -49.77
C ASN A 182 48.22 6.25 -49.08
N SER A 183 49.12 5.28 -48.98
CA SER A 183 50.45 5.46 -48.38
C SER A 183 51.46 6.15 -49.31
N GLU A 184 51.19 6.21 -50.61
CA GLU A 184 52.11 6.74 -51.64
C GLU A 184 51.81 8.20 -52.00
N THR A 185 50.57 8.66 -51.82
CA THR A 185 50.16 10.04 -52.17
C THR A 185 49.30 10.65 -51.06
N ALA A 186 49.49 11.95 -50.77
CA ALA A 186 48.56 12.71 -49.95
C ALA A 186 47.17 12.70 -50.63
N LEU A 187 46.17 12.14 -49.93
CA LEU A 187 44.77 11.87 -50.32
C LEU A 187 44.36 12.17 -51.78
N ASN A 188 43.85 11.13 -52.46
CA ASN A 188 43.01 11.17 -53.68
C ASN A 188 43.20 12.43 -54.58
N GLY A 189 44.35 12.53 -55.26
CA GLY A 189 44.63 13.63 -56.20
C GLY A 189 45.92 14.43 -55.97
N GLY A 190 46.81 14.01 -55.07
CA GLY A 190 48.14 14.63 -54.93
C GLY A 190 48.17 15.96 -54.15
N SER A 191 47.11 16.25 -53.38
CA SER A 191 47.02 17.46 -52.55
C SER A 191 47.49 17.19 -51.12
N THR A 192 48.39 18.03 -50.59
CA THR A 192 48.77 18.05 -49.16
C THR A 192 47.69 18.70 -48.27
N THR A 193 46.65 19.26 -48.88
CA THR A 193 45.54 19.91 -48.18
C THR A 193 44.56 18.84 -47.70
N GLY A 194 44.38 18.72 -46.38
CA GLY A 194 43.47 17.71 -45.78
C GLY A 194 44.14 16.46 -45.22
N LEU A 195 45.48 16.43 -45.14
CA LEU A 195 46.20 15.37 -44.41
C LEU A 195 45.82 15.39 -42.92
N PRO A 196 45.68 14.21 -42.28
CA PRO A 196 45.42 14.12 -40.85
C PRO A 196 46.51 14.85 -40.05
N SER A 197 46.08 15.80 -39.21
CA SER A 197 46.98 16.58 -38.37
C SER A 197 47.22 15.90 -37.03
N PHE A 198 48.49 15.75 -36.67
CA PHE A 198 48.94 15.34 -35.34
C PHE A 198 49.74 16.48 -34.73
N GLY A 199 49.05 17.38 -34.04
CA GLY A 199 49.64 18.62 -33.54
C GLY A 199 49.84 19.63 -34.68
N ALA A 200 51.07 20.09 -34.89
CA ALA A 200 51.43 20.99 -36.00
C ALA A 200 51.87 20.23 -37.27
N LEU A 201 52.02 18.90 -37.20
CA LEU A 201 52.52 18.08 -38.30
C LEU A 201 51.37 17.48 -39.10
N GLN A 202 51.42 17.64 -40.41
CA GLN A 202 50.56 16.94 -41.37
C GLN A 202 51.33 15.75 -41.96
N LEU A 203 50.79 14.54 -41.79
CA LEU A 203 51.49 13.31 -42.14
C LEU A 203 50.64 12.42 -43.06
N ILE A 204 51.30 11.69 -43.97
CA ILE A 204 50.69 10.66 -44.81
C ILE A 204 50.54 9.40 -43.96
N ARG A 205 49.43 9.31 -43.23
CA ARG A 205 49.03 8.16 -42.40
C ARG A 205 47.51 8.08 -42.32
N GLY A 206 46.98 7.00 -41.75
CA GLY A 206 45.55 6.86 -41.49
C GLY A 206 44.95 8.02 -40.67
N GLN A 207 43.65 8.27 -40.86
CA GLN A 207 42.94 9.36 -40.18
C GLN A 207 43.00 9.22 -38.65
N LYS A 208 43.04 10.36 -37.97
CA LYS A 208 43.10 10.39 -36.50
C LYS A 208 41.72 10.14 -35.92
N ILE A 209 41.61 9.07 -35.13
CA ILE A 209 40.40 8.79 -34.35
C ILE A 209 40.15 9.85 -33.28
N SER A 210 38.87 10.08 -33.01
CA SER A 210 38.38 10.95 -31.94
C SER A 210 37.63 10.13 -30.90
N TYR A 211 37.57 10.64 -29.67
CA TYR A 211 36.86 10.02 -28.55
C TYR A 211 35.89 11.05 -27.95
N ALA A 212 34.68 10.59 -27.61
CA ALA A 212 33.77 11.32 -26.75
C ALA A 212 33.86 10.73 -25.34
N MET A 213 34.02 11.58 -24.32
CA MET A 213 34.14 11.15 -22.94
C MET A 213 33.42 12.12 -21.99
N ASP A 214 32.97 11.58 -20.86
CA ASP A 214 32.42 12.36 -19.75
C ASP A 214 33.08 11.99 -18.42
N VAL A 215 32.94 12.90 -17.45
CA VAL A 215 33.44 12.73 -16.08
C VAL A 215 32.25 12.92 -15.14
N HIS A 216 32.08 11.98 -14.22
CA HIS A 216 30.99 11.98 -13.23
C HIS A 216 31.54 11.92 -11.82
N THR A 217 30.97 12.75 -10.95
CA THR A 217 31.22 12.77 -9.51
C THR A 217 29.88 12.60 -8.81
N VAL A 218 29.63 11.42 -8.27
CA VAL A 218 28.37 11.07 -7.59
C VAL A 218 28.61 11.08 -6.08
N PRO A 219 28.07 12.06 -5.33
CA PRO A 219 28.30 12.18 -3.90
C PRO A 219 27.55 11.09 -3.12
N TYR A 220 28.16 10.56 -2.07
CA TYR A 220 27.47 9.64 -1.16
C TYR A 220 26.48 10.40 -0.27
N MET A 221 25.34 9.77 -0.01
CA MET A 221 24.25 10.29 0.80
C MET A 221 24.03 9.42 2.03
N GLU A 222 23.47 10.02 3.07
CA GLU A 222 23.19 9.35 4.33
C GLU A 222 21.72 8.97 4.40
N MET A 223 21.46 7.73 4.81
CA MET A 223 20.13 7.28 5.18
C MET A 223 20.17 6.84 6.63
N SER A 224 19.18 7.28 7.41
CA SER A 224 19.04 6.85 8.79
C SER A 224 17.58 6.85 9.21
N LEU A 225 17.22 5.89 10.07
CA LEU A 225 15.96 5.88 10.79
C LEU A 225 16.24 5.57 12.25
N SER A 226 15.42 6.12 13.14
CA SER A 226 15.55 5.96 14.59
C SER A 226 14.27 5.42 15.20
N ALA A 227 14.40 4.60 16.24
CA ALA A 227 13.29 4.13 17.06
C ALA A 227 13.67 4.25 18.54
N SER A 228 12.66 4.27 19.41
CA SER A 228 12.86 4.37 20.85
C SER A 228 11.90 3.47 21.63
N THR A 229 12.44 2.85 22.67
CA THR A 229 11.68 2.00 23.58
C THR A 229 11.70 2.59 24.99
N GLY A 230 10.54 2.99 25.51
CA GLY A 230 10.43 3.51 26.88
C GLY A 230 10.69 2.45 27.95
N TRP A 231 11.31 2.84 29.08
CA TRP A 231 11.65 1.90 30.15
C TRP A 231 10.43 1.18 30.73
N LYS A 232 9.34 1.91 30.91
CA LYS A 232 8.07 1.33 31.37
C LYS A 232 7.58 0.23 30.41
N ALA A 233 7.74 0.43 29.10
CA ALA A 233 7.37 -0.57 28.10
C ALA A 233 8.29 -1.79 28.15
N GLN A 234 9.58 -1.63 28.43
CA GLN A 234 10.47 -2.78 28.64
C GLN A 234 10.10 -3.57 29.90
N PHE A 235 9.89 -2.89 31.04
CA PHE A 235 9.59 -3.56 32.30
C PHE A 235 8.18 -4.18 32.32
N ALA A 236 7.22 -3.57 31.63
CA ALA A 236 5.88 -4.16 31.47
C ALA A 236 5.88 -5.44 30.61
N ASN A 237 6.91 -5.63 29.78
CA ASN A 237 7.06 -6.81 28.92
C ASN A 237 8.06 -7.85 29.49
N LEU A 238 8.54 -7.67 30.73
CA LEU A 238 9.47 -8.61 31.36
C LEU A 238 8.77 -9.97 31.55
N GLY A 239 9.26 -11.01 30.87
CA GLY A 239 8.61 -12.33 30.81
C GLY A 239 8.00 -12.67 29.44
N PHE A 240 7.97 -11.74 28.49
CA PHE A 240 7.63 -11.94 27.08
C PHE A 240 8.86 -11.75 26.17
N GLU A 241 8.67 -11.63 24.85
CA GLU A 241 9.76 -11.31 23.92
C GLU A 241 10.41 -9.96 24.25
N ASN A 242 11.70 -9.85 23.91
CA ASN A 242 12.46 -8.63 24.18
C ASN A 242 12.02 -7.50 23.26
N ASN A 243 11.28 -6.53 23.80
CA ASN A 243 10.77 -5.38 23.06
C ASN A 243 11.87 -4.55 22.37
N ARG A 244 13.09 -4.49 22.95
CA ARG A 244 14.21 -3.78 22.33
C ARG A 244 14.72 -4.50 21.07
N ALA A 245 14.76 -5.83 21.11
CA ALA A 245 15.16 -6.64 19.95
C ALA A 245 14.11 -6.57 18.83
N LEU A 246 12.82 -6.54 19.21
CA LEU A 246 11.72 -6.35 18.26
C LEU A 246 11.79 -4.98 17.58
N ASP A 247 12.00 -3.91 18.37
CA ASP A 247 12.12 -2.54 17.88
C ASP A 247 13.32 -2.37 16.94
N GLN A 248 14.50 -2.91 17.31
CA GLN A 248 15.68 -2.93 16.44
C GLN A 248 15.44 -3.68 15.12
N MET A 249 14.72 -4.82 15.17
CA MET A 249 14.40 -5.55 13.95
C MET A 249 13.40 -4.78 13.09
N ALA A 250 12.34 -4.22 13.69
CA ALA A 250 11.36 -3.40 12.98
C ALA A 250 12.03 -2.18 12.32
N LEU A 251 12.98 -1.56 13.02
CA LEU A 251 13.80 -0.46 12.53
C LEU A 251 14.63 -0.87 11.31
N LEU A 252 15.32 -2.01 11.37
CA LEU A 252 16.07 -2.53 10.23
C LEU A 252 15.15 -2.74 9.03
N TRP A 253 14.00 -3.40 9.19
CA TRP A 253 13.06 -3.63 8.09
C TRP A 253 12.49 -2.34 7.52
N ALA A 254 12.15 -1.36 8.36
CA ALA A 254 11.71 -0.04 7.92
C ALA A 254 12.80 0.64 7.08
N HIS A 255 14.06 0.51 7.49
CA HIS A 255 15.20 1.05 6.77
C HIS A 255 15.42 0.35 5.41
N LEU A 256 15.29 -0.98 5.35
CA LEU A 256 15.39 -1.74 4.09
C LEU A 256 14.28 -1.36 3.10
N ILE A 257 13.05 -1.17 3.58
CA ILE A 257 11.92 -0.73 2.75
C ILE A 257 12.09 0.73 2.30
N GLY A 258 12.61 1.59 3.18
CA GLY A 258 12.94 2.98 2.85
C GLY A 258 13.98 3.06 1.73
N GLU A 259 15.02 2.24 1.80
CA GLU A 259 16.03 2.12 0.75
C GLU A 259 15.45 1.55 -0.55
N GLU A 260 14.61 0.50 -0.53
CA GLU A 260 13.96 -0.02 -1.75
C GLU A 260 13.20 1.09 -2.49
N LYS A 261 12.47 1.94 -1.75
CA LYS A 261 11.75 3.09 -2.33
C LYS A 261 12.71 4.16 -2.84
N ALA A 262 13.83 4.40 -2.17
CA ALA A 262 14.84 5.36 -2.60
C ALA A 262 15.59 4.87 -3.86
N ILE A 263 15.90 3.57 -3.96
CA ILE A 263 16.45 2.94 -5.16
C ILE A 263 15.52 3.14 -6.36
N LEU A 264 14.21 3.08 -6.13
CA LEU A 264 13.23 3.15 -7.20
C LEU A 264 12.89 4.59 -7.63
N TRP A 265 12.51 5.46 -6.69
CA TRP A 265 12.01 6.83 -6.94
C TRP A 265 12.76 7.92 -6.18
N GLY A 266 13.91 7.61 -5.56
CA GLY A 266 14.71 8.62 -4.86
C GLY A 266 14.95 9.82 -5.75
N ARG A 267 14.83 11.02 -5.20
CA ARG A 267 15.08 12.25 -5.95
C ARG A 267 15.83 13.24 -5.07
N GLY A 268 17.11 13.44 -5.41
CA GLY A 268 18.05 14.20 -4.61
C GLY A 268 18.04 15.70 -4.91
N GLY A 269 18.57 16.50 -3.98
CA GLY A 269 18.97 17.88 -4.24
C GLY A 269 20.25 17.97 -5.07
N ALA A 270 20.60 19.17 -5.56
CA ALA A 270 21.81 19.37 -6.37
C ALA A 270 23.06 18.72 -5.73
N PRO A 271 23.88 17.95 -6.47
CA PRO A 271 23.95 17.88 -7.94
C PRO A 271 22.96 16.93 -8.62
N TYR A 272 22.11 16.23 -7.87
CA TYR A 272 21.06 15.35 -8.39
C TYR A 272 19.93 16.10 -9.11
N ALA A 273 18.93 15.38 -9.63
CA ALA A 273 17.87 15.89 -10.49
C ALA A 273 17.09 17.09 -9.90
N GLY A 274 17.13 17.31 -8.58
CA GLY A 274 16.56 18.47 -7.91
C GLY A 274 15.03 18.47 -7.89
N ALA A 275 14.41 19.55 -7.42
CA ALA A 275 12.96 19.70 -7.43
C ALA A 275 12.37 19.59 -8.86
N VAL A 276 11.18 19.01 -9.00
CA VAL A 276 10.43 19.11 -10.27
C VAL A 276 9.71 20.44 -10.34
N ALA A 277 9.82 21.10 -11.50
CA ALA A 277 9.16 22.37 -11.72
C ALA A 277 7.62 22.25 -11.58
N ALA A 278 7.01 23.28 -10.99
CA ALA A 278 5.56 23.43 -11.04
C ALA A 278 5.10 23.51 -12.51
N PRO A 279 3.93 22.94 -12.87
CA PRO A 279 3.37 23.11 -14.20
C PRO A 279 3.25 24.59 -14.57
N SER A 280 3.83 24.98 -15.71
CA SER A 280 3.84 26.37 -16.15
C SER A 280 2.50 26.77 -16.78
N GLY A 281 2.10 28.02 -16.55
CA GLY A 281 0.86 28.59 -17.06
C GLY A 281 -0.40 28.24 -16.27
N THR A 282 -1.52 28.82 -16.67
CA THR A 282 -2.84 28.61 -16.06
C THR A 282 -3.59 27.49 -16.79
N PRO A 283 -3.99 26.38 -16.12
CA PRO A 283 -4.84 25.33 -16.69
C PRO A 283 -6.00 25.90 -17.50
N THR A 284 -6.21 25.37 -18.70
CA THR A 284 -7.39 25.73 -19.49
C THR A 284 -8.55 24.84 -19.07
N LEU A 285 -9.67 25.49 -18.76
CA LEU A 285 -10.86 24.84 -18.24
C LEU A 285 -11.98 24.97 -19.26
N ALA A 286 -12.61 23.86 -19.63
CA ALA A 286 -13.78 23.83 -20.49
C ALA A 286 -14.93 23.10 -19.81
N SER A 287 -16.16 23.52 -20.10
CA SER A 287 -17.37 22.78 -19.75
C SER A 287 -17.74 21.84 -20.91
N GLY A 288 -17.91 20.54 -20.62
CA GLY A 288 -18.24 19.57 -21.66
C GLY A 288 -18.46 18.16 -21.14
N GLY A 289 -19.31 17.38 -21.82
CA GLY A 289 -19.69 16.01 -21.45
C GLY A 289 -20.98 15.92 -20.61
N THR A 290 -21.62 14.74 -20.62
CA THR A 290 -22.78 14.43 -19.76
C THR A 290 -22.28 13.96 -18.40
N ALA A 291 -22.45 14.76 -17.34
CA ALA A 291 -22.03 14.33 -16.01
C ALA A 291 -23.05 13.34 -15.40
N ILE A 292 -22.55 12.30 -14.74
CA ILE A 292 -23.34 11.50 -13.79
C ILE A 292 -23.04 12.04 -12.38
N GLY A 293 -23.37 13.32 -12.11
CA GLY A 293 -23.29 13.90 -10.75
C GLY A 293 -22.28 15.04 -10.49
N SER A 294 -22.19 16.07 -11.34
CA SER A 294 -21.28 17.21 -11.08
C SER A 294 -21.69 18.02 -9.83
N GLY A 295 -20.88 17.97 -8.77
CA GLY A 295 -21.05 18.78 -7.55
C GLY A 295 -20.40 20.18 -7.61
N PHE A 296 -19.83 20.56 -8.75
CA PHE A 296 -19.36 21.93 -8.97
C PHE A 296 -20.56 22.87 -9.16
N GLY A 297 -20.51 24.05 -8.52
CA GLY A 297 -21.51 25.11 -8.71
C GLY A 297 -21.30 25.88 -10.01
N THR A 298 -21.52 27.20 -9.99
CA THR A 298 -21.32 28.10 -11.14
C THR A 298 -19.84 28.33 -11.47
N THR A 299 -18.99 28.25 -10.44
CA THR A 299 -17.55 28.51 -10.54
C THR A 299 -16.73 27.33 -10.04
N ALA A 300 -15.66 27.00 -10.76
CA ALA A 300 -14.63 26.07 -10.30
C ALA A 300 -13.25 26.71 -10.33
N PHE A 301 -12.47 26.44 -9.29
CA PHE A 301 -11.06 26.81 -9.17
C PHE A 301 -10.22 25.54 -9.28
N VAL A 302 -9.15 25.56 -10.09
CA VAL A 302 -8.32 24.39 -10.36
C VAL A 302 -6.84 24.73 -10.22
N LYS A 303 -6.10 23.86 -9.54
CA LYS A 303 -4.64 23.86 -9.46
C LYS A 303 -4.10 22.50 -9.89
N VAL A 304 -2.93 22.49 -10.53
CA VAL A 304 -2.28 21.27 -10.99
C VAL A 304 -0.87 21.18 -10.43
N THR A 305 -0.46 19.99 -9.97
CA THR A 305 0.88 19.70 -9.46
C THR A 305 1.55 18.60 -10.29
N SER A 306 2.89 18.58 -10.35
CA SER A 306 3.68 17.51 -10.96
C SER A 306 4.01 16.42 -9.92
N TYR A 307 3.83 15.14 -10.27
CA TYR A 307 4.08 13.99 -9.38
C TYR A 307 5.35 13.22 -9.75
N THR A 308 6.18 12.84 -8.76
CA THR A 308 7.52 12.22 -8.96
C THR A 308 7.70 10.86 -8.30
N GLY A 309 6.65 10.27 -7.71
CA GLY A 309 6.76 9.03 -6.92
C GLY A 309 7.06 9.29 -5.44
N MET A 310 7.98 10.22 -5.15
CA MET A 310 8.32 10.65 -3.78
C MET A 310 7.29 11.62 -3.19
N GLY A 311 6.73 12.50 -4.03
CA GLY A 311 5.71 13.47 -3.65
C GLY A 311 5.30 14.34 -4.84
N GLU A 312 4.83 15.56 -4.55
CA GLU A 312 4.31 16.50 -5.54
C GLU A 312 5.03 17.84 -5.49
N SER A 313 5.13 18.49 -6.65
CA SER A 313 5.66 19.85 -6.80
C SER A 313 4.73 20.89 -6.17
N LEU A 314 5.20 22.14 -6.15
CA LEU A 314 4.33 23.29 -5.98
C LEU A 314 3.22 23.34 -7.05
N PRO A 315 2.05 23.93 -6.72
CA PRO A 315 0.94 24.04 -7.65
C PRO A 315 1.18 25.06 -8.77
N SER A 316 0.52 24.83 -9.90
CA SER A 316 0.37 25.80 -10.98
C SER A 316 -0.38 27.06 -10.51
N THR A 317 -0.35 28.11 -11.33
CA THR A 317 -1.28 29.23 -11.16
C THR A 317 -2.72 28.73 -11.18
N GLU A 318 -3.55 29.25 -10.28
CA GLU A 318 -4.96 28.89 -10.18
C GLU A 318 -5.71 29.26 -11.46
N ALA A 319 -6.46 28.31 -12.00
CA ALA A 319 -7.37 28.51 -13.10
C ALA A 319 -8.80 28.64 -12.59
N THR A 320 -9.56 29.56 -13.17
CA THR A 320 -10.95 29.81 -12.80
C THR A 320 -11.85 29.59 -14.00
N ASN A 321 -12.85 28.73 -13.86
CA ASN A 321 -13.95 28.61 -14.80
C ASN A 321 -15.21 29.17 -14.14
N ALA A 322 -15.78 30.22 -14.72
CA ALA A 322 -16.98 30.89 -14.19
C ALA A 322 -18.26 30.51 -14.96
N SER A 323 -18.24 29.47 -15.79
CA SER A 323 -19.33 29.13 -16.72
C SER A 323 -19.71 27.64 -16.69
N LEU A 324 -19.58 26.99 -15.53
CA LEU A 324 -20.09 25.64 -15.34
C LEU A 324 -21.59 25.66 -15.13
N THR A 325 -22.32 24.87 -15.91
CA THR A 325 -23.75 24.63 -15.70
C THR A 325 -23.95 23.32 -14.94
N ALA A 326 -24.97 23.26 -14.08
CA ALA A 326 -25.30 22.04 -13.35
C ALA A 326 -25.51 20.86 -14.33
N GLY A 327 -24.79 19.75 -14.10
CA GLY A 327 -24.83 18.56 -14.95
C GLY A 327 -23.75 18.50 -16.03
N GLN A 328 -22.86 19.50 -16.13
CA GLN A 328 -21.69 19.46 -17.02
C GLN A 328 -20.45 18.98 -16.26
N ALA A 329 -19.61 18.18 -16.93
CA ALA A 329 -18.30 17.81 -16.40
C ALA A 329 -17.27 18.92 -16.67
N LEU A 330 -16.27 19.00 -15.79
CA LEU A 330 -15.14 19.93 -15.94
C LEU A 330 -14.01 19.24 -16.69
N VAL A 331 -13.63 19.81 -17.84
CA VAL A 331 -12.52 19.34 -18.66
C VAL A 331 -11.31 20.22 -18.41
N ILE A 332 -10.22 19.62 -17.95
CA ILE A 332 -9.00 20.31 -17.54
C ILE A 332 -7.89 19.94 -18.52
N THR A 333 -7.25 20.96 -19.09
CA THR A 333 -6.15 20.80 -20.04
C THR A 333 -4.95 21.63 -19.58
N LEU A 334 -3.76 21.01 -19.50
CA LEU A 334 -2.52 21.71 -19.13
C LEU A 334 -2.10 22.67 -20.28
N PRO A 335 -1.74 23.94 -20.00
CA PRO A 335 -1.43 24.93 -21.02
C PRO A 335 0.05 24.85 -21.47
N GLY A 336 0.89 24.12 -20.73
CA GLY A 336 2.30 23.87 -21.02
C GLY A 336 2.56 22.42 -21.40
N GLY A 337 3.62 22.17 -22.15
CA GLY A 337 4.06 20.80 -22.48
C GLY A 337 4.45 19.97 -21.23
N ALA A 338 4.81 18.71 -21.45
CA ALA A 338 5.23 17.82 -20.36
C ALA A 338 6.44 18.39 -19.59
N VAL A 339 6.33 18.46 -18.26
CA VAL A 339 7.41 18.86 -17.35
C VAL A 339 8.41 17.71 -17.24
N SER A 340 9.69 17.99 -17.50
CA SER A 340 10.76 16.99 -17.34
C SER A 340 10.80 16.47 -15.90
N GLY A 341 10.84 15.15 -15.74
CA GLY A 341 10.86 14.51 -14.43
C GLY A 341 9.49 14.17 -13.83
N ALA A 342 8.37 14.59 -14.44
CA ALA A 342 7.01 14.32 -13.93
C ALA A 342 6.45 13.00 -14.48
N LEU A 343 5.99 12.12 -13.59
CA LEU A 343 5.32 10.84 -13.93
C LEU A 343 3.84 11.02 -14.24
N ALA A 344 3.19 11.94 -13.54
CA ALA A 344 1.77 12.28 -13.69
C ALA A 344 1.52 13.70 -13.16
N TYR A 345 0.30 14.22 -13.36
CA TYR A 345 -0.15 15.47 -12.78
C TYR A 345 -1.33 15.26 -11.84
N GLY A 346 -1.21 15.77 -10.61
CA GLY A 346 -2.29 15.80 -9.64
C GLY A 346 -3.21 16.98 -9.89
N VAL A 347 -4.51 16.74 -10.00
CA VAL A 347 -5.53 17.79 -10.15
C VAL A 347 -6.21 18.04 -8.83
N TYR A 348 -6.28 19.31 -8.47
CA TYR A 348 -7.03 19.81 -7.33
C TYR A 348 -8.08 20.77 -7.83
N ALA A 349 -9.32 20.61 -7.36
CA ALA A 349 -10.42 21.49 -7.72
C ALA A 349 -11.27 21.85 -6.50
N SER A 350 -11.92 23.02 -6.53
CA SER A 350 -12.93 23.42 -5.55
C SER A 350 -13.97 24.36 -6.16
N THR A 351 -15.02 24.63 -5.38
CA THR A 351 -15.98 25.71 -5.63
C THR A 351 -15.57 27.06 -5.02
N THR A 352 -14.57 27.07 -4.15
CA THR A 352 -14.08 28.26 -3.44
C THR A 352 -12.55 28.31 -3.51
N THR A 353 -11.99 29.45 -3.91
CA THR A 353 -10.53 29.65 -3.98
C THR A 353 -9.85 29.33 -2.65
N GLY A 354 -8.69 28.67 -2.72
CA GLY A 354 -7.88 28.30 -1.56
C GLY A 354 -8.38 27.08 -0.78
N THR A 355 -9.39 26.38 -1.29
CA THR A 355 -9.95 25.16 -0.67
C THR A 355 -9.91 23.94 -1.60
N GLU A 356 -9.01 23.95 -2.60
CA GLU A 356 -8.94 22.90 -3.62
C GLU A 356 -8.59 21.52 -3.03
N THR A 357 -9.39 20.51 -3.38
CA THR A 357 -9.21 19.12 -2.96
C THR A 357 -8.86 18.23 -4.16
N PHE A 358 -8.08 17.17 -3.89
CA PHE A 358 -7.62 16.24 -4.91
C PHE A 358 -8.79 15.54 -5.64
N GLN A 359 -8.77 15.58 -6.98
CA GLN A 359 -9.78 14.96 -7.84
C GLN A 359 -9.25 13.73 -8.58
N GLY A 360 -7.96 13.68 -8.86
CA GLY A 360 -7.35 12.57 -9.59
C GLY A 360 -6.00 12.92 -10.22
N TYR A 361 -5.36 11.91 -10.81
CA TYR A 361 -4.17 12.08 -11.63
C TYR A 361 -4.53 12.02 -13.11
N PHE A 362 -3.82 12.78 -13.93
CA PHE A 362 -3.82 12.61 -15.38
C PHE A 362 -2.40 12.71 -15.93
N LEU A 363 -2.22 12.25 -17.17
CA LEU A 363 -0.91 12.06 -17.77
C LEU A 363 -0.60 13.18 -18.80
N PRO A 364 0.66 13.68 -18.87
CA PRO A 364 1.09 14.68 -19.85
C PRO A 364 1.07 14.14 -21.28
N GLN A 365 0.30 14.69 -22.22
CA GLN A 365 0.51 14.38 -23.66
C GLN A 365 1.32 15.48 -24.35
N ALA A 366 2.28 15.07 -25.20
CA ALA A 366 3.01 15.98 -26.06
C ALA A 366 2.12 16.48 -27.22
N GLY A 367 1.64 17.73 -27.12
CA GLY A 367 1.17 18.56 -28.24
C GLY A 367 -0.18 18.20 -28.87
N GLY A 368 -0.97 19.25 -29.17
CA GLY A 368 -2.24 19.17 -29.94
C GLY A 368 -3.46 19.71 -29.17
N THR A 369 -4.51 20.11 -29.90
CA THR A 369 -5.77 20.69 -29.37
C THR A 369 -6.56 19.74 -28.43
N ASN A 370 -6.11 18.49 -28.30
CA ASN A 370 -6.65 17.47 -27.41
C ASN A 370 -5.58 16.83 -26.48
N ALA A 371 -4.46 17.51 -26.24
CA ALA A 371 -3.43 17.02 -25.33
C ALA A 371 -4.01 16.79 -23.91
N GLY A 372 -3.84 15.57 -23.38
CA GLY A 372 -4.04 15.19 -21.97
C GLY A 372 -5.15 15.93 -21.21
N LYS A 373 -6.40 15.47 -21.36
CA LYS A 373 -7.58 16.05 -20.69
C LYS A 373 -7.99 15.19 -19.50
N LEU A 374 -8.14 15.78 -18.31
CA LEU A 374 -8.89 15.16 -17.22
C LEU A 374 -10.34 15.63 -17.27
N VAL A 375 -11.28 14.70 -17.28
CA VAL A 375 -12.72 15.00 -17.18
C VAL A 375 -13.19 14.68 -15.77
N VAL A 376 -13.39 15.71 -14.96
CA VAL A 376 -13.95 15.56 -13.60
C VAL A 376 -15.47 15.53 -13.71
N SER A 377 -16.02 14.32 -13.69
CA SER A 377 -17.46 14.09 -13.80
C SER A 377 -18.17 14.13 -12.44
N ASN A 378 -17.45 13.75 -11.37
CA ASN A 378 -17.92 13.76 -9.98
C ASN A 378 -16.95 14.57 -9.14
N TYR A 379 -17.46 15.64 -8.52
CA TYR A 379 -16.66 16.48 -7.63
C TYR A 379 -16.52 15.79 -6.27
N VAL A 380 -15.28 15.55 -5.85
CA VAL A 380 -14.96 14.97 -4.55
C VAL A 380 -14.74 16.09 -3.52
N THR A 381 -15.58 16.13 -2.49
CA THR A 381 -15.45 17.04 -1.35
C THR A 381 -14.67 16.39 -0.20
N GLY A 382 -13.69 17.13 0.34
CA GLY A 382 -12.76 16.61 1.35
C GLY A 382 -11.67 15.71 0.76
N GLY A 383 -10.58 15.53 1.49
CA GLY A 383 -9.43 14.72 1.06
C GLY A 383 -8.11 15.48 1.08
N ARG A 384 -7.15 15.02 0.27
CA ARG A 384 -5.82 15.62 0.19
C ARG A 384 -5.92 17.05 -0.35
N VAL A 385 -5.32 18.00 0.37
CA VAL A 385 -5.23 19.41 -0.02
C VAL A 385 -4.01 19.67 -0.90
N VAL A 386 -4.03 20.78 -1.62
CA VAL A 386 -2.90 21.22 -2.45
C VAL A 386 -1.63 21.34 -1.59
N PRO A 387 -0.49 20.80 -2.04
CA PRO A 387 0.79 20.95 -1.35
C PRO A 387 1.17 22.43 -1.17
N ALA A 388 1.46 22.83 0.07
CA ALA A 388 1.98 24.17 0.40
C ALA A 388 3.51 24.29 0.26
N ALA A 389 4.20 23.16 0.18
CA ALA A 389 5.64 23.05 -0.01
C ALA A 389 5.94 22.00 -1.08
N ASP A 390 7.11 22.11 -1.70
CA ASP A 390 7.57 21.15 -2.69
C ASP A 390 8.00 19.85 -2.00
N GLY A 391 7.22 18.78 -2.20
CA GLY A 391 7.51 17.44 -1.73
C GLY A 391 8.06 16.53 -2.83
N SER A 392 8.36 17.06 -4.02
CA SER A 392 8.80 16.27 -5.18
C SER A 392 10.21 15.71 -5.05
N PHE A 393 11.01 16.20 -4.09
CA PHE A 393 12.39 15.82 -3.84
C PHE A 393 12.75 15.88 -2.35
N ASN A 394 13.91 15.30 -2.01
CA ASN A 394 14.57 15.53 -0.73
C ASN A 394 16.01 15.97 -0.99
N ALA A 395 16.42 17.10 -0.39
CA ALA A 395 17.75 17.66 -0.58
C ALA A 395 18.89 16.68 -0.25
N ASN A 396 18.67 15.75 0.67
CA ASN A 396 19.65 14.78 1.15
C ASN A 396 19.49 13.38 0.53
N ALA A 397 18.57 13.18 -0.41
CA ALA A 397 18.42 11.92 -1.11
C ALA A 397 19.40 11.81 -2.30
N TYR A 398 19.61 10.58 -2.78
CA TYR A 398 20.20 10.32 -4.09
C TYR A 398 19.08 10.06 -5.12
N ASP A 399 19.43 10.05 -6.41
CA ASP A 399 18.48 9.72 -7.47
C ASP A 399 18.30 8.21 -7.64
N GLY A 400 17.05 7.77 -7.66
CA GLY A 400 16.66 6.39 -7.96
C GLY A 400 16.64 6.09 -9.45
N LEU A 401 16.44 4.82 -9.80
CA LEU A 401 16.38 4.31 -11.18
C LEU A 401 15.44 5.13 -12.05
N ILE A 402 14.23 5.41 -11.57
CA ILE A 402 13.21 6.03 -12.41
C ILE A 402 13.46 7.53 -12.53
N THR A 403 13.87 8.18 -11.45
CA THR A 403 14.28 9.58 -11.47
C THR A 403 15.40 9.81 -12.48
N THR A 404 16.45 8.98 -12.46
CA THR A 404 17.58 9.09 -13.39
C THR A 404 17.15 8.93 -14.86
N LEU A 405 16.19 8.04 -15.14
CA LEU A 405 15.69 7.83 -16.50
C LEU A 405 14.77 8.98 -16.96
N ILE A 406 13.81 9.40 -16.15
CA ILE A 406 12.79 10.39 -16.53
C ILE A 406 13.28 11.84 -16.50
N SER A 407 14.33 12.14 -15.74
CA SER A 407 14.89 13.49 -15.62
C SER A 407 15.72 13.91 -16.85
N GLY A 408 15.82 13.07 -17.89
CA GLY A 408 16.51 13.41 -19.14
C GLY A 408 18.01 13.64 -18.96
N GLY A 409 18.63 12.99 -17.97
CA GLY A 409 20.06 13.12 -17.67
C GLY A 409 20.40 14.33 -16.79
N SER A 410 19.42 14.98 -16.16
CA SER A 410 19.69 15.94 -15.09
C SER A 410 20.04 15.18 -13.80
N GLY A 411 21.34 15.14 -13.48
CA GLY A 411 21.90 14.45 -12.31
C GLY A 411 23.37 14.03 -12.52
N PRO A 412 24.13 13.71 -11.45
CA PRO A 412 25.56 13.39 -11.52
C PRO A 412 25.83 12.01 -12.13
N SER A 413 24.78 11.25 -12.45
CA SER A 413 24.85 9.92 -13.07
C SER A 413 24.88 9.99 -14.61
N GLY A 414 24.60 11.16 -15.19
CA GLY A 414 24.74 11.53 -16.61
C GLY A 414 24.15 10.58 -17.64
N GLY A 415 23.23 11.08 -18.47
CA GLY A 415 22.74 10.38 -19.65
C GLY A 415 21.27 10.02 -19.54
N ALA A 416 20.48 10.55 -20.46
CA ALA A 416 19.08 10.19 -20.59
C ALA A 416 18.98 8.75 -21.10
N GLY A 417 18.26 7.89 -20.38
CA GLY A 417 17.72 6.67 -20.95
C GLY A 417 16.63 7.00 -21.98
N TYR A 418 16.11 5.97 -22.65
CA TYR A 418 14.91 6.18 -23.46
C TYR A 418 13.74 6.60 -22.57
N VAL A 419 13.01 7.65 -22.96
CA VAL A 419 11.81 8.10 -22.28
C VAL A 419 10.66 8.08 -23.28
N GLY A 420 9.77 7.10 -23.12
CA GLY A 420 8.57 6.96 -23.93
C GLY A 420 7.33 7.42 -23.19
N PHE A 421 6.47 8.17 -23.88
CA PHE A 421 5.15 8.53 -23.37
C PHE A 421 4.07 7.87 -24.23
N PHE A 422 3.17 7.11 -23.59
CA PHE A 422 2.07 6.42 -24.28
C PHE A 422 0.74 6.86 -23.67
N PRO A 423 0.01 7.81 -24.27
CA PRO A 423 -1.32 8.16 -23.80
C PRO A 423 -2.33 7.08 -24.20
N THR A 424 -3.04 6.51 -23.24
CA THR A 424 -4.28 5.79 -23.51
C THR A 424 -5.29 6.78 -24.09
N LEU A 425 -5.69 6.58 -25.34
CA LEU A 425 -6.71 7.36 -26.03
C LEU A 425 -8.05 7.26 -25.28
N TYR A 426 -8.39 8.30 -24.51
CA TYR A 426 -9.79 8.62 -24.19
C TYR A 426 -10.34 9.54 -25.29
N ALA A 427 -10.93 8.93 -26.31
CA ALA A 427 -11.81 9.63 -27.25
C ALA A 427 -13.26 9.16 -27.03
N SER A 428 -13.95 9.81 -26.09
CA SER A 428 -15.40 9.89 -26.04
C SER A 428 -15.70 11.36 -25.74
N ALA A 429 -16.49 12.14 -26.49
CA ALA A 429 -17.63 11.88 -27.34
C ALA A 429 -17.62 12.93 -28.49
N ALA A 430 -18.37 12.89 -29.59
CA ALA A 430 -19.71 12.38 -29.83
C ALA A 430 -19.92 12.25 -31.35
N SER A 431 -20.14 11.03 -31.83
CA SER A 431 -20.84 10.65 -33.09
C SER A 431 -20.32 9.27 -33.50
N GLY A 432 -21.21 8.29 -33.58
CA GLY A 432 -20.84 6.93 -33.94
C GLY A 432 -20.28 6.84 -35.35
N ALA A 433 -19.03 6.36 -35.48
CA ALA A 433 -18.50 5.49 -36.54
C ALA A 433 -16.96 5.43 -36.41
N SER A 434 -16.44 4.23 -36.25
CA SER A 434 -15.02 3.88 -36.16
C SER A 434 -14.31 3.99 -37.51
N VAL A 435 -13.08 4.50 -37.55
CA VAL A 435 -12.05 4.07 -38.52
C VAL A 435 -10.66 4.10 -37.88
N TYR A 436 -10.14 2.89 -37.67
CA TYR A 436 -8.75 2.56 -37.40
C TYR A 436 -7.89 2.85 -38.63
N GLY A 437 -6.64 3.28 -38.45
CA GLY A 437 -5.65 3.13 -39.52
C GLY A 437 -4.49 4.12 -39.50
N GLY A 438 -3.38 3.69 -38.90
CA GLY A 438 -2.10 3.71 -39.58
C GLY A 438 -1.33 5.03 -39.76
N PRO A 439 0.02 4.95 -39.92
CA PRO A 439 0.81 3.73 -39.89
C PRO A 439 1.26 3.45 -38.44
N GLY A 440 0.32 3.44 -37.49
CA GLY A 440 -0.03 2.28 -36.67
C GLY A 440 0.30 2.67 -35.23
N TYR A 441 -0.61 2.87 -34.30
CA TYR A 441 -1.70 2.01 -33.89
C TYR A 441 -2.89 2.87 -33.46
N ALA A 442 -3.98 2.80 -34.23
CA ALA A 442 -5.28 3.32 -33.80
C ALA A 442 -6.04 2.20 -33.09
N GLY A 443 -6.63 2.50 -31.94
CA GLY A 443 -7.89 1.90 -31.51
C GLY A 443 -7.94 0.45 -31.02
N THR A 444 -6.84 -0.27 -30.79
CA THR A 444 -6.89 -1.63 -30.21
C THR A 444 -6.05 -1.66 -28.95
N ASN A 445 -6.44 -2.49 -27.97
CA ASN A 445 -5.59 -2.84 -26.84
C ASN A 445 -4.14 -2.96 -27.31
N VAL A 446 -3.27 -2.05 -26.83
CA VAL A 446 -1.98 -1.78 -27.47
C VAL A 446 -0.96 -2.91 -27.23
N GLY A 447 -1.37 -3.98 -26.53
CA GLY A 447 -0.56 -5.18 -26.32
C GLY A 447 0.82 -4.85 -25.78
N ASP A 448 1.83 -5.46 -26.39
CA ASP A 448 3.25 -5.24 -26.11
C ASP A 448 3.89 -4.11 -26.93
N ALA A 449 3.16 -3.49 -27.88
CA ALA A 449 3.72 -2.47 -28.77
C ALA A 449 4.36 -1.25 -28.07
N PRO A 450 3.90 -0.77 -26.89
CA PRO A 450 4.61 0.28 -26.16
C PRO A 450 6.04 -0.12 -25.77
N TRP A 451 6.24 -1.38 -25.39
CA TRP A 451 7.56 -1.92 -25.07
C TRP A 451 8.39 -2.17 -26.33
N GLN A 452 7.80 -2.70 -27.42
CA GLN A 452 8.53 -2.90 -28.68
C GLN A 452 9.07 -1.59 -29.27
N ASN A 453 8.28 -0.51 -29.22
CA ASN A 453 8.72 0.82 -29.66
C ASN A 453 9.89 1.35 -28.83
N MET A 454 9.85 1.11 -27.51
CA MET A 454 10.97 1.43 -26.63
C MET A 454 12.22 0.62 -27.03
N PHE A 455 12.08 -0.69 -27.22
CA PHE A 455 13.22 -1.54 -27.57
C PHE A 455 13.84 -1.16 -28.92
N ALA A 456 13.02 -0.88 -29.93
CA ALA A 456 13.50 -0.43 -31.24
C ALA A 456 14.27 0.90 -31.15
N ALA A 457 13.75 1.86 -30.38
CA ALA A 457 14.41 3.16 -30.18
C ALA A 457 15.70 3.04 -29.36
N MET A 458 15.72 2.19 -28.34
CA MET A 458 16.91 1.89 -27.53
C MET A 458 18.00 1.22 -28.36
N TYR A 459 17.62 0.31 -29.25
CA TYR A 459 18.55 -0.33 -30.18
C TYR A 459 19.13 0.67 -31.20
N ALA A 460 18.29 1.51 -31.81
CA ALA A 460 18.73 2.47 -32.83
C ALA A 460 19.72 3.54 -32.30
N ASN A 461 19.59 3.95 -31.03
CA ASN A 461 20.44 5.00 -30.46
C ASN A 461 21.71 4.49 -29.77
N ASN A 462 21.62 3.34 -29.10
CA ASN A 462 22.68 2.88 -28.19
C ASN A 462 23.04 1.40 -28.36
N TYR A 463 22.43 0.71 -29.33
CA TYR A 463 22.51 -0.75 -29.48
C TYR A 463 22.17 -1.49 -28.17
N ALA A 464 21.21 -0.94 -27.41
CA ALA A 464 20.83 -1.48 -26.13
C ALA A 464 19.88 -2.68 -26.28
N ASP A 465 20.03 -3.65 -25.37
CA ASP A 465 19.23 -4.87 -25.33
C ASP A 465 18.81 -5.15 -23.87
N PRO A 466 17.63 -4.65 -23.44
CA PRO A 466 17.20 -4.77 -22.05
C PRO A 466 16.88 -6.21 -21.67
N GLU A 467 17.11 -6.55 -20.39
CA GLU A 467 16.96 -7.91 -19.89
C GLU A 467 15.69 -8.09 -19.06
N GLU A 468 15.27 -7.02 -18.37
CA GLU A 468 14.11 -7.05 -17.48
C GLU A 468 13.26 -5.81 -17.66
N ALA A 469 11.94 -5.98 -17.53
CA ALA A 469 10.96 -4.91 -17.48
C ALA A 469 10.17 -5.00 -16.17
N TRP A 470 10.19 -3.93 -15.40
CA TRP A 470 9.48 -3.82 -14.13
C TRP A 470 8.14 -3.13 -14.36
N VAL A 471 7.08 -3.71 -13.79
CA VAL A 471 5.69 -3.25 -13.93
C VAL A 471 4.94 -3.37 -12.59
N THR A 472 3.78 -2.72 -12.50
CA THR A 472 2.81 -2.98 -11.43
C THR A 472 2.07 -4.29 -11.63
N ALA A 473 1.50 -4.83 -10.55
CA ALA A 473 0.66 -6.02 -10.61
C ALA A 473 -0.59 -5.81 -11.49
N VAL A 474 -1.15 -4.61 -11.50
CA VAL A 474 -2.34 -4.25 -12.30
C VAL A 474 -1.99 -4.27 -13.79
N GLN A 475 -0.87 -3.68 -14.18
CA GLN A 475 -0.42 -3.68 -15.59
C GLN A 475 -0.10 -5.08 -16.10
N ARG A 476 0.57 -5.92 -15.29
CA ARG A 476 0.83 -7.31 -15.67
C ARG A 476 -0.47 -8.10 -15.85
N ARG A 477 -1.48 -7.83 -15.02
CA ARG A 477 -2.81 -8.42 -15.18
C ARG A 477 -3.50 -7.91 -16.45
N GLN A 478 -3.49 -6.62 -16.72
CA GLN A 478 -4.05 -6.05 -17.95
C GLN A 478 -3.38 -6.64 -19.20
N PHE A 479 -2.06 -6.81 -19.16
CA PHE A 479 -1.32 -7.47 -20.24
C PHE A 479 -1.71 -8.95 -20.38
N ALA A 480 -1.87 -9.67 -19.27
CA ALA A 480 -2.36 -11.05 -19.30
C ALA A 480 -3.80 -11.16 -19.82
N ASP A 481 -4.67 -10.23 -19.45
CA ASP A 481 -6.06 -10.18 -19.94
C ASP A 481 -6.11 -9.81 -21.43
N TRP A 482 -5.17 -8.99 -21.92
CA TRP A 482 -4.98 -8.77 -23.36
C TRP A 482 -4.57 -10.04 -24.10
N VAL A 483 -3.55 -10.76 -23.60
CA VAL A 483 -3.12 -12.03 -24.18
C VAL A 483 -4.29 -13.03 -24.23
N ARG A 484 -5.07 -13.12 -23.15
CA ARG A 484 -6.23 -14.03 -23.04
C ARG A 484 -7.44 -13.63 -23.91
N SER A 485 -7.68 -12.33 -24.09
CA SER A 485 -8.86 -11.82 -24.81
C SER A 485 -8.63 -11.68 -26.32
N SER A 486 -7.38 -11.70 -26.78
CA SER A 486 -7.06 -11.52 -28.18
C SER A 486 -7.49 -12.73 -29.03
N THR A 487 -8.52 -12.56 -29.86
CA THR A 487 -8.95 -13.56 -30.85
C THR A 487 -7.86 -13.83 -31.92
N THR A 488 -6.88 -12.92 -32.03
CA THR A 488 -5.78 -12.95 -33.00
C THR A 488 -4.39 -13.18 -32.35
N GLY A 489 -4.23 -12.99 -31.03
CA GLY A 489 -2.96 -13.19 -30.30
C GLY A 489 -2.84 -14.55 -29.61
N ALA A 490 -3.83 -15.43 -29.79
CA ALA A 490 -3.79 -16.81 -29.33
C ALA A 490 -2.73 -17.70 -30.03
N SER A 491 -1.96 -17.17 -30.99
CA SER A 491 -1.07 -17.96 -31.87
C SER A 491 0.42 -17.80 -31.60
N ALA A 492 0.86 -16.93 -30.68
CA ALA A 492 2.27 -16.57 -30.50
C ALA A 492 2.78 -16.61 -29.04
N TYR A 493 2.18 -17.43 -28.17
CA TYR A 493 2.72 -17.66 -26.83
C TYR A 493 3.38 -19.03 -26.74
N ARG A 494 4.58 -19.08 -26.16
CA ARG A 494 5.27 -20.33 -25.84
C ARG A 494 4.92 -20.75 -24.43
N ILE A 495 4.07 -21.77 -24.26
CA ILE A 495 3.94 -22.45 -22.97
C ILE A 495 5.15 -23.37 -22.82
N THR A 496 6.06 -23.03 -21.90
CA THR A 496 7.10 -23.96 -21.45
C THR A 496 6.55 -24.76 -20.27
N MET A 497 6.18 -26.02 -20.50
CA MET A 497 5.84 -26.96 -19.43
C MET A 497 7.12 -27.69 -19.01
N GLY A 498 7.38 -27.77 -17.70
CA GLY A 498 8.52 -28.52 -17.16
C GLY A 498 8.31 -30.03 -17.28
N GLN A 499 9.39 -30.82 -17.34
CA GLN A 499 9.32 -32.28 -17.44
C GLN A 499 8.64 -32.94 -16.21
N SER A 500 8.57 -32.24 -15.08
CA SER A 500 7.83 -32.65 -13.87
C SER A 500 6.32 -32.42 -13.95
N GLU A 501 5.82 -31.70 -14.96
CA GLU A 501 4.40 -31.39 -15.15
C GLU A 501 3.74 -32.32 -16.20
N PHE A 502 4.51 -33.27 -16.75
CA PHE A 502 4.03 -34.24 -17.76
C PHE A 502 3.06 -35.29 -17.19
N ASP A 503 2.97 -35.43 -15.87
CA ASP A 503 2.14 -36.43 -15.17
C ASP A 503 0.79 -35.85 -14.71
N GLY A 504 0.00 -35.33 -15.67
CA GLY A 504 -1.43 -35.05 -15.47
C GLY A 504 -1.80 -33.90 -14.52
N SER A 505 -0.86 -33.07 -14.09
CA SER A 505 -1.16 -31.87 -13.29
C SER A 505 -1.60 -30.71 -14.19
N THR A 506 -2.90 -30.50 -14.33
CA THR A 506 -3.45 -29.33 -15.02
C THR A 506 -3.37 -28.11 -14.12
N THR A 507 -2.41 -27.22 -14.35
CA THR A 507 -2.38 -25.90 -13.71
C THR A 507 -3.45 -25.00 -14.35
N VAL A 508 -4.41 -24.53 -13.55
CA VAL A 508 -5.44 -23.59 -14.03
C VAL A 508 -4.86 -22.18 -14.01
N GLY A 509 -4.57 -21.64 -15.19
CA GLY A 509 -4.18 -20.25 -15.39
C GLY A 509 -2.70 -20.06 -15.72
N GLY A 510 -2.42 -19.38 -16.83
CA GLY A 510 -1.09 -18.88 -17.19
C GLY A 510 -0.93 -17.42 -16.82
N TYR A 511 0.28 -17.01 -16.44
CA TYR A 511 0.68 -15.62 -16.30
C TYR A 511 1.72 -15.27 -17.37
N VAL A 512 1.84 -13.99 -17.71
CA VAL A 512 2.84 -13.56 -18.69
C VAL A 512 4.17 -13.39 -17.99
N SER A 513 5.14 -14.26 -18.30
CA SER A 513 6.48 -14.25 -17.69
C SER A 513 7.42 -13.25 -18.33
N GLY A 514 7.23 -12.90 -19.60
CA GLY A 514 8.13 -12.01 -20.31
C GLY A 514 7.58 -11.67 -21.69
N MET A 515 8.32 -10.83 -22.41
CA MET A 515 8.03 -10.42 -23.77
C MET A 515 9.26 -10.64 -24.66
N ALA A 516 9.06 -11.12 -25.88
CA ALA A 516 10.15 -11.21 -26.85
C ALA A 516 10.54 -9.79 -27.31
N ASN A 517 11.83 -9.47 -27.35
CA ASN A 517 12.29 -8.22 -27.94
C ASN A 517 12.52 -8.44 -29.44
N GLU A 518 11.64 -7.89 -30.29
CA GLU A 518 11.73 -8.03 -31.76
C GLU A 518 12.93 -7.28 -32.36
N SER A 519 13.49 -6.32 -31.63
CA SER A 519 14.64 -5.53 -32.03
C SER A 519 15.95 -6.00 -31.38
N SER A 520 15.93 -7.16 -30.70
CA SER A 520 17.12 -7.68 -30.02
C SER A 520 18.12 -8.24 -31.02
N PRO A 521 19.41 -7.83 -30.96
CA PRO A 521 20.47 -8.51 -31.70
C PRO A 521 20.81 -9.89 -31.12
N THR A 522 20.34 -10.22 -29.91
CA THR A 522 20.68 -11.47 -29.21
C THR A 522 19.51 -12.45 -29.07
N ASP A 523 18.36 -12.14 -29.68
CA ASP A 523 17.11 -12.91 -29.61
C ASP A 523 16.64 -13.19 -28.16
N ARG A 524 17.03 -12.32 -27.21
CA ARG A 524 16.73 -12.49 -25.79
C ARG A 524 15.29 -12.09 -25.46
N ILE A 525 14.67 -12.84 -24.56
CA ILE A 525 13.35 -12.52 -23.98
C ILE A 525 13.55 -11.59 -22.78
N VAL A 526 12.76 -10.51 -22.72
CA VAL A 526 12.73 -9.56 -21.61
C VAL A 526 11.81 -10.08 -20.51
N ASP A 527 12.35 -10.28 -19.31
CA ASP A 527 11.60 -10.81 -18.16
C ASP A 527 10.68 -9.74 -17.55
N LEU A 528 9.40 -10.08 -17.33
CA LEU A 528 8.40 -9.17 -16.76
C LEU A 528 8.27 -9.36 -15.25
N ARG A 529 8.83 -8.41 -14.50
CA ARG A 529 8.89 -8.43 -13.03
C ARG A 529 7.90 -7.47 -12.41
N VAL A 530 7.31 -7.88 -11.28
CA VAL A 530 6.35 -7.05 -10.53
C VAL A 530 7.02 -6.49 -9.29
N HIS A 531 6.90 -5.18 -9.10
CA HIS A 531 7.40 -4.52 -7.90
C HIS A 531 6.25 -3.84 -7.13
N PRO A 532 6.11 -4.06 -5.80
CA PRO A 532 4.96 -3.56 -5.02
C PRO A 532 4.83 -2.04 -4.98
N TYR A 533 5.95 -1.32 -4.94
CA TYR A 533 5.96 0.15 -4.84
C TYR A 533 6.09 0.86 -6.21
N MET A 534 5.77 0.18 -7.31
CA MET A 534 5.65 0.86 -8.61
C MET A 534 4.34 1.70 -8.66
N PRO A 535 4.39 3.01 -8.96
CA PRO A 535 3.32 3.83 -9.45
C PRO A 535 2.64 3.18 -10.64
N SER A 536 1.33 3.29 -10.61
CA SER A 536 0.47 2.84 -11.68
C SER A 536 0.80 3.57 -12.98
N GLY A 537 0.69 2.87 -14.11
CA GLY A 537 0.92 3.45 -15.43
C GLY A 537 2.39 3.60 -15.83
N VAL A 538 3.36 3.23 -14.97
CA VAL A 538 4.81 3.31 -15.24
C VAL A 538 5.40 1.92 -15.42
N SER A 539 6.29 1.75 -16.39
CA SER A 539 7.16 0.59 -16.54
C SER A 539 8.56 1.05 -16.91
N PHE A 540 9.60 0.42 -16.37
CA PHE A 540 10.97 0.66 -16.82
C PHE A 540 11.62 -0.64 -17.26
N ALA A 541 12.40 -0.56 -18.33
CA ALA A 541 13.25 -1.64 -18.81
C ALA A 541 14.70 -1.38 -18.42
N ARG A 542 15.31 -2.35 -17.75
CA ARG A 542 16.69 -2.31 -17.28
C ARG A 542 17.55 -3.31 -18.04
N THR A 543 18.71 -2.82 -18.47
CA THR A 543 19.80 -3.63 -19.02
C THR A 543 20.79 -3.87 -17.89
N ARG A 544 21.03 -5.10 -17.43
CA ARG A 544 21.99 -5.35 -16.33
C ARG A 544 23.42 -5.44 -16.86
N HIS A 545 23.60 -6.13 -17.97
CA HIS A 545 24.88 -6.32 -18.64
C HIS A 545 24.84 -5.61 -19.99
N LEU A 546 25.90 -4.88 -20.31
CA LEU A 546 26.00 -4.25 -21.62
C LEU A 546 26.23 -5.31 -22.70
N PRO A 547 25.60 -5.21 -23.87
CA PRO A 547 25.79 -6.13 -24.99
C PRO A 547 27.16 -5.95 -25.69
N ILE A 548 28.06 -5.15 -25.11
CA ILE A 548 29.36 -4.80 -25.67
C ILE A 548 30.44 -5.58 -24.93
N PRO A 549 31.24 -6.43 -25.61
CA PRO A 549 32.36 -7.11 -24.98
C PRO A 549 33.41 -6.08 -24.53
N ASP A 550 34.12 -6.37 -23.44
CA ASP A 550 35.22 -5.55 -22.92
C ASP A 550 34.87 -4.12 -22.48
N SER A 551 33.61 -3.84 -22.15
CA SER A 551 33.19 -2.53 -21.61
C SER A 551 33.79 -2.20 -20.24
N GLY A 552 34.30 -3.20 -19.50
CA GLY A 552 34.86 -3.05 -18.15
C GLY A 552 33.82 -2.73 -17.07
N ILE A 553 32.52 -2.71 -17.42
CA ILE A 553 31.41 -2.46 -16.51
C ILE A 553 30.77 -3.82 -16.17
N GLY A 554 30.90 -4.25 -14.91
CA GLY A 554 30.33 -5.52 -14.45
C GLY A 554 28.79 -5.50 -14.43
N GLU A 555 28.21 -4.40 -13.96
CA GLU A 555 26.76 -4.14 -14.00
C GLU A 555 26.47 -2.65 -14.21
N THR A 556 25.34 -2.36 -14.86
CA THR A 556 24.94 -0.99 -15.19
C THR A 556 24.49 -0.15 -13.98
N ASN A 557 23.91 -0.79 -12.96
CA ASN A 557 23.41 -0.15 -11.74
C ASN A 557 24.02 -0.85 -10.53
N VAL A 558 24.66 -0.09 -9.65
CA VAL A 558 25.40 -0.61 -8.50
C VAL A 558 25.17 0.29 -7.30
N ILE A 559 24.99 -0.29 -6.12
CA ILE A 559 24.99 0.47 -4.86
C ILE A 559 26.43 0.54 -4.37
N THR A 560 26.98 1.75 -4.24
CA THR A 560 28.31 1.94 -3.67
C THR A 560 28.17 2.49 -2.27
N GLU A 561 28.60 1.73 -1.27
CA GLU A 561 28.47 2.09 0.15
C GLU A 561 29.83 2.14 0.84
N VAL A 562 30.11 3.24 1.53
CA VAL A 562 31.29 3.37 2.39
C VAL A 562 31.05 2.59 3.68
N GLN A 563 29.82 2.71 4.20
CA GLN A 563 29.34 2.01 5.38
C GLN A 563 27.97 1.41 5.07
N GLY A 564 27.90 0.08 5.03
CA GLY A 564 26.62 -0.65 5.00
C GLY A 564 25.88 -0.50 6.33
N TYR A 565 24.71 -1.15 6.46
CA TYR A 565 23.88 -0.95 7.65
C TYR A 565 24.64 -1.15 8.95
N MET A 566 24.66 -0.10 9.76
CA MET A 566 25.12 -0.14 11.13
C MET A 566 23.99 0.17 12.09
N SER A 567 23.94 -0.56 13.20
CA SER A 567 23.11 -0.20 14.34
C SER A 567 23.91 0.77 15.21
N VAL A 568 23.26 1.86 15.60
CA VAL A 568 23.77 2.87 16.51
C VAL A 568 22.84 2.90 17.71
N ASP A 569 23.35 2.49 18.86
CA ASP A 569 22.64 2.65 20.13
C ASP A 569 23.10 3.97 20.77
N TRP A 570 22.15 4.87 21.03
CA TRP A 570 22.42 6.15 21.63
C TRP A 570 22.59 6.02 23.15
N PRO A 571 23.40 6.89 23.79
CA PRO A 571 23.45 6.94 25.24
C PRO A 571 22.08 7.34 25.81
N GLU A 572 21.71 6.73 26.94
CA GLU A 572 20.46 7.00 27.63
C GLU A 572 20.49 8.41 28.25
N MET A 573 19.88 9.38 27.56
CA MET A 573 19.71 10.76 28.07
C MET A 573 18.29 11.03 28.60
N GLN A 574 17.39 10.07 28.43
CA GLN A 574 15.98 10.11 28.84
C GLN A 574 15.52 8.69 29.23
N PHE A 575 14.31 8.55 29.79
CA PHE A 575 13.73 7.24 30.18
C PHE A 575 13.29 6.37 28.98
N THR A 576 14.09 6.37 27.92
CA THR A 576 13.94 5.59 26.70
C THR A 576 15.29 5.02 26.27
N TYR A 577 15.27 3.86 25.64
CA TYR A 577 16.40 3.29 24.90
C TYR A 577 16.24 3.70 23.44
N ASP A 578 17.13 4.54 22.96
CA ASP A 578 17.06 5.09 21.61
C ASP A 578 18.07 4.34 20.71
N SER A 579 17.60 3.81 19.60
CA SER A 579 18.41 3.10 18.61
C SER A 579 18.21 3.68 17.22
N SER A 580 19.22 3.57 16.36
CA SER A 580 19.19 4.07 15.00
C SER A 580 19.87 3.10 14.04
N THR A 581 19.38 3.03 12.82
CA THR A 581 20.06 2.35 11.71
C THR A 581 20.63 3.40 10.80
N TYR A 582 21.90 3.26 10.42
CA TYR A 582 22.58 4.22 9.55
C TYR A 582 23.23 3.51 8.37
N TRP A 583 23.21 4.19 7.23
CA TRP A 583 23.79 3.76 5.98
C TRP A 583 24.40 4.98 5.26
N TYR A 584 25.58 4.80 4.67
CA TYR A 584 26.26 5.84 3.89
C TYR A 584 26.74 5.31 2.55
N GLY A 585 26.12 5.82 1.48
CA GLY A 585 26.38 5.37 0.11
C GLY A 585 25.53 6.10 -0.93
N THR A 586 25.56 5.61 -2.16
CA THR A 586 24.70 6.12 -3.24
C THR A 586 24.41 5.03 -4.26
N LEU A 587 23.29 5.17 -4.97
CA LEU A 587 23.00 4.38 -6.17
C LEU A 587 23.75 4.98 -7.35
N LEU A 588 24.56 4.17 -8.01
CA LEU A 588 25.37 4.56 -9.14
C LEU A 588 24.79 3.98 -10.42
N HIS A 589 24.56 4.84 -11.41
CA HIS A 589 24.16 4.42 -12.76
C HIS A 589 25.33 4.60 -13.72
N TYR A 590 26.04 3.52 -14.04
CA TYR A 590 27.17 3.55 -14.96
C TYR A 590 26.71 3.78 -16.41
N ALA A 591 25.55 3.24 -16.80
CA ALA A 591 25.11 3.28 -18.19
C ALA A 591 23.59 3.50 -18.31
N PRO A 592 23.06 4.65 -17.84
CA PRO A 592 21.62 4.92 -17.85
C PRO A 592 21.04 5.00 -19.28
N ALA A 593 21.84 5.38 -20.27
CA ALA A 593 21.43 5.46 -21.68
C ALA A 593 21.03 4.09 -22.29
N TRP A 594 21.43 2.98 -21.68
CA TRP A 594 21.07 1.62 -22.11
C TRP A 594 19.80 1.10 -21.44
N SER A 595 19.14 1.90 -20.61
CA SER A 595 17.87 1.57 -19.97
C SER A 595 16.79 2.55 -20.44
N GLY A 596 15.52 2.17 -20.25
CA GLY A 596 14.38 2.95 -20.73
C GLY A 596 13.24 2.98 -19.73
N ILE A 597 12.44 4.04 -19.79
CA ILE A 597 11.20 4.17 -19.04
C ILE A 597 10.05 4.54 -19.97
N ILE A 598 8.91 3.93 -19.71
CA ILE A 598 7.65 4.26 -20.35
C ILE A 598 6.60 4.57 -19.28
N TYR A 599 5.84 5.63 -19.51
CA TYR A 599 4.75 6.01 -18.62
C TYR A 599 3.49 6.37 -19.42
N GLY A 600 2.35 6.15 -18.79
CA GLY A 600 1.01 6.32 -19.36
C GLY A 600 0.27 5.04 -19.76
N LEU A 601 0.76 3.87 -19.33
CA LEU A 601 0.26 2.53 -19.73
C LEU A 601 -1.09 2.11 -19.10
N GLN A 602 -2.00 3.04 -18.77
CA GLN A 602 -3.18 2.75 -17.95
C GLN A 602 -4.43 2.36 -18.72
#